data_AF-A0A9P1D9Y4-F1
#
_entry.id   AF-A0A9P1D9Y4-F1
#
_cell.length_a   1.000
_cell.length_b   1.000
_cell.length_c   1.000
_cell.angle_alpha   90.00
_cell.angle_beta   90.00
_cell.angle_gamma   90.00
#
_symmetry.space_group_name_H-M   'P 1'
#
loop_
_entity.id
_entity.type
_entity.pdbx_description
1 polymer ?
#
loop_
_entity_poly.entity_id
_entity_poly.type
_entity_poly.pdbx_seq_one_letter_code
_entity_poly.pdbx_strand_id
1 'polypeptide(L)'
;MCSPVCQDWARSEALISRAGSGRLVLSPNDTLGREDLVTNEEVITPILKHLGLRTTVDQINEHVGLFFEYSRPKGKPAIDRRQVRVQAWILKRLVSVFSRCCKRGHFPREQAIRRIFMEAGIPLPSNPRLLT
;
A
#
# COMPACT_ATOMS: atom_id res chain seq x y z
N MET A 1 -8.05 -12.44 -13.49
CA MET A 1 -7.22 -11.34 -12.95
C MET A 1 -5.93 -11.95 -12.41
N CYS A 2 -4.79 -11.74 -13.07
CA CYS A 2 -3.52 -12.44 -12.76
C CYS A 2 -2.63 -11.73 -11.71
N SER A 3 -3.06 -10.60 -11.17
CA SER A 3 -2.31 -9.85 -10.17
C SER A 3 -2.70 -10.25 -8.74
N PRO A 4 -1.79 -10.86 -7.94
CA PRO A 4 -2.10 -11.24 -6.55
C PRO A 4 -2.37 -10.01 -5.67
N VAL A 5 -1.70 -8.89 -5.94
CA VAL A 5 -1.99 -7.59 -5.30
C VAL A 5 -3.43 -7.16 -5.54
N CYS A 6 -3.90 -7.25 -6.78
CA CYS A 6 -5.28 -6.85 -7.12
C CYS A 6 -6.31 -7.80 -6.51
N GLN A 7 -6.00 -9.10 -6.42
CA GLN A 7 -6.87 -10.07 -5.76
C GLN A 7 -7.06 -9.75 -4.27
N ASP A 8 -6.00 -9.34 -3.59
CA ASP A 8 -6.09 -8.91 -2.19
C ASP A 8 -6.85 -7.58 -2.06
N TRP A 9 -6.57 -6.59 -2.91
CA TRP A 9 -7.32 -5.32 -2.91
C TRP A 9 -8.80 -5.51 -3.22
N ALA A 10 -9.16 -6.45 -4.10
CA ALA A 10 -10.54 -6.76 -4.45
C ALA A 10 -11.35 -7.37 -3.30
N ARG A 11 -10.71 -7.76 -2.18
CA ARG A 11 -11.42 -8.20 -0.96
C ARG A 11 -11.96 -7.04 -0.14
N SER A 12 -11.51 -5.81 -0.39
CA SER A 12 -11.96 -4.61 0.32
C SER A 12 -12.90 -3.80 -0.56
N GLU A 13 -14.19 -3.77 -0.21
CA GLU A 13 -15.20 -2.93 -0.87
C GLU A 13 -14.81 -1.44 -0.81
N ALA A 14 -14.19 -1.02 0.29
CA ALA A 14 -13.69 0.34 0.44
C ALA A 14 -12.58 0.67 -0.57
N LEU A 15 -11.68 -0.28 -0.88
CA LEU A 15 -10.66 -0.11 -1.91
C LEU A 15 -11.27 -0.11 -3.32
N ILE A 16 -12.24 -0.99 -3.58
CA ILE A 16 -12.95 -1.03 -4.87
C ILE A 16 -13.66 0.31 -5.13
N SER A 17 -14.41 0.82 -4.14
CA SER A 17 -15.12 2.09 -4.24
C SER A 17 -14.16 3.26 -4.50
N ARG A 18 -13.07 3.32 -3.74
CA ARG A 18 -11.97 4.28 -3.93
C ARG A 18 -11.38 4.20 -5.34
N ALA A 19 -10.98 3.02 -5.78
CA ALA A 19 -10.42 2.80 -7.12
C ALA A 19 -11.41 3.15 -8.24
N GLY A 20 -12.70 2.89 -8.06
CA GLY A 20 -13.75 3.28 -9.01
C GLY A 20 -13.83 4.80 -9.24
N SER A 21 -13.44 5.59 -8.23
CA SER A 21 -13.29 7.06 -8.33
C SER A 21 -11.93 7.52 -8.88
N GLY A 22 -10.98 6.59 -9.11
CA GLY A 22 -9.64 6.87 -9.59
C GLY A 22 -8.62 7.22 -8.50
N ARG A 23 -8.96 7.04 -7.21
CA ARG A 23 -8.06 7.35 -6.10
C ARG A 23 -7.88 6.11 -5.23
N LEU A 24 -6.66 5.59 -5.10
CA LEU A 24 -6.39 4.41 -4.28
C LEU A 24 -5.83 4.80 -2.91
N VAL A 25 -4.81 5.65 -2.93
CA VAL A 25 -4.11 6.14 -1.73
C VAL A 25 -4.80 7.37 -1.16
N LEU A 26 -4.89 7.41 0.17
CA LEU A 26 -5.29 8.58 0.94
C LEU A 26 -4.03 9.26 1.47
N SER A 27 -3.68 10.41 0.90
CA SER A 27 -2.54 11.22 1.33
C SER A 27 -3.05 12.59 1.76
N PRO A 28 -3.54 12.72 3.00
CA PRO A 28 -4.10 13.97 3.52
C PRO A 28 -3.04 15.04 3.79
N ASN A 29 -1.78 14.64 3.91
CA ASN A 29 -0.65 15.51 4.23
C ASN A 29 0.16 15.88 2.98
N ASP A 30 0.83 17.03 3.01
CA ASP A 30 1.76 17.47 1.96
C ASP A 30 3.00 16.58 1.86
N THR A 31 3.36 15.91 2.96
CA THR A 31 4.52 15.00 3.02
C THR A 31 4.12 13.64 3.55
N LEU A 32 4.61 12.58 2.89
CA LEU A 32 4.32 11.21 3.29
C LEU A 32 5.17 10.79 4.50
N GLY A 33 4.50 10.55 5.61
CA GLY A 33 5.05 10.18 6.89
C GLY A 33 4.60 8.81 7.38
N ARG A 34 4.85 8.56 8.67
CA ARG A 34 4.49 7.30 9.33
C ARG A 34 2.98 7.18 9.49
N GLU A 35 2.26 8.28 9.74
CA GLU A 35 0.79 8.26 9.79
C GLU A 35 0.17 7.77 8.48
N ASP A 36 0.75 8.12 7.32
CA ASP A 36 0.21 7.70 6.03
C ASP A 36 0.35 6.19 5.81
N LEU A 37 1.30 5.52 6.47
CA LEU A 37 1.35 4.06 6.49
C LEU A 37 0.16 3.46 7.24
N VAL A 38 -0.27 4.11 8.33
CA VAL A 38 -1.44 3.68 9.11
C VAL A 38 -2.70 3.88 8.28
N THR A 39 -2.87 5.07 7.70
CA THR A 39 -4.05 5.39 6.87
C THR A 39 -4.15 4.52 5.62
N ASN A 40 -3.03 4.06 5.07
CA ASN A 40 -2.98 3.27 3.85
C ASN A 40 -2.57 1.82 4.06
N GLU A 41 -2.73 1.29 5.29
CA GLU A 41 -2.39 -0.09 5.64
C GLU A 41 -2.92 -1.09 4.62
N GLU A 42 -4.22 -1.04 4.30
CA GLU A 42 -4.87 -1.97 3.37
C GLU A 42 -4.33 -1.88 1.94
N VAL A 43 -3.84 -0.71 1.53
CA VAL A 43 -3.31 -0.51 0.18
C VAL A 43 -1.87 -1.04 0.10
N ILE A 44 -1.06 -0.74 1.10
CA ILE A 44 0.37 -1.06 1.07
C ILE A 44 0.67 -2.50 1.45
N THR A 45 -0.15 -3.12 2.30
CA THR A 45 0.08 -4.48 2.80
C THR A 45 0.19 -5.49 1.65
N PRO A 46 -0.73 -5.55 0.66
CA PRO A 46 -0.58 -6.47 -0.47
C PRO A 46 0.64 -6.19 -1.33
N ILE A 47 1.03 -4.92 -1.50
CA ILE A 47 2.24 -4.55 -2.23
C ILE A 47 3.47 -5.13 -1.55
N LEU A 48 3.58 -4.97 -0.23
CA LEU A 48 4.72 -5.47 0.54
C LEU A 48 4.73 -6.99 0.64
N LYS A 49 3.56 -7.61 0.79
CA LYS A 49 3.38 -9.06 0.84
C LYS A 49 3.85 -9.75 -0.44
N HIS A 50 3.46 -9.21 -1.60
CA HIS A 50 3.71 -9.87 -2.90
C HIS A 50 4.98 -9.37 -3.61
N LEU A 51 5.39 -8.12 -3.39
CA LEU A 51 6.54 -7.51 -4.07
C LEU A 51 7.72 -7.20 -3.15
N GLY A 52 7.53 -7.30 -1.83
CA GLY A 52 8.57 -7.00 -0.84
C GLY A 52 8.95 -5.51 -0.77
N LEU A 53 10.14 -5.24 -0.23
CA LEU A 53 10.64 -3.87 -0.04
C LEU A 53 11.35 -3.28 -1.28
N ARG A 54 11.85 -4.14 -2.18
CA ARG A 54 12.65 -3.75 -3.34
C ARG A 54 11.80 -3.55 -4.60
N THR A 55 10.70 -2.81 -4.45
CA THR A 55 9.77 -2.54 -5.56
C THR A 55 10.25 -1.43 -6.48
N THR A 56 9.80 -1.45 -7.73
CA THR A 56 9.93 -0.34 -8.69
C THR A 56 8.57 0.33 -8.92
N VAL A 57 8.59 1.56 -9.46
CA VAL A 57 7.33 2.25 -9.81
C VAL A 57 6.59 1.50 -10.90
N ASP A 58 7.28 0.91 -11.88
CA ASP A 58 6.66 0.23 -13.01
C ASP A 58 5.91 -1.04 -12.58
N GLN A 59 6.51 -1.84 -11.68
CA GLN A 59 5.81 -2.99 -11.06
C GLN A 59 4.52 -2.56 -10.36
N ILE A 60 4.58 -1.51 -9.54
CA ILE A 60 3.40 -1.01 -8.83
C ILE A 60 2.37 -0.45 -9.82
N ASN A 61 2.82 0.26 -10.86
CA ASN A 61 1.97 0.87 -11.87
C ASN A 61 1.14 -0.17 -12.62
N GLU A 62 1.69 -1.34 -12.91
CA GLU A 62 0.95 -2.45 -13.52
C GLU A 62 -0.22 -2.89 -12.63
N HIS A 63 0.02 -3.13 -11.34
CA HIS A 63 -1.03 -3.54 -10.41
C HIS A 63 -2.10 -2.45 -10.20
N VAL A 64 -1.69 -1.18 -10.10
CA VAL A 64 -2.63 -0.05 -9.96
C VAL A 64 -3.49 0.07 -11.22
N GLY A 65 -2.90 -0.06 -12.41
CA GLY A 65 -3.62 0.00 -13.69
C GLY A 65 -4.67 -1.10 -13.79
N LEU A 66 -4.27 -2.35 -13.52
CA LEU A 66 -5.18 -3.50 -13.51
C LEU A 66 -6.33 -3.33 -12.49
N PHE A 67 -6.02 -2.81 -11.31
CA PHE A 67 -7.04 -2.61 -10.28
C PHE A 67 -8.02 -1.49 -10.65
N PHE A 68 -7.54 -0.39 -11.24
CA PHE A 68 -8.41 0.68 -11.71
C PHE A 68 -9.33 0.24 -12.85
N GLU A 69 -8.83 -0.57 -13.78
CA GLU A 69 -9.67 -1.16 -14.81
C GLU A 69 -10.74 -2.08 -14.21
N TYR A 70 -10.34 -2.95 -13.28
CA TYR A 70 -11.26 -3.87 -12.60
C TYR A 70 -12.35 -3.15 -11.79
N SER A 71 -11.98 -2.14 -11.01
CA SER A 71 -12.91 -1.43 -10.12
C SER A 71 -13.75 -0.36 -10.85
N ARG A 72 -13.55 -0.16 -12.15
CA ARG A 72 -14.25 0.89 -12.90
C ARG A 72 -15.71 0.50 -13.15
N PRO A 73 -16.68 1.37 -12.81
CA PRO A 73 -18.06 1.16 -13.22
C PRO A 73 -18.20 1.13 -14.75
N LYS A 74 -19.06 0.24 -15.26
CA LYS A 74 -19.34 0.13 -16.70
C LYS A 74 -19.79 1.47 -17.28
N GLY A 75 -19.26 1.82 -18.45
CA GLY A 75 -19.60 3.05 -19.17
C GLY A 75 -18.82 4.30 -18.74
N LYS A 76 -17.99 4.24 -17.69
CA LYS A 76 -17.08 5.35 -17.36
C LYS A 76 -15.82 5.28 -18.22
N PRO A 77 -15.23 6.44 -18.59
CA PRO A 77 -13.97 6.46 -19.34
C PRO A 77 -12.84 5.82 -18.51
N ALA A 78 -11.83 5.30 -19.20
CA ALA A 78 -10.62 4.79 -18.56
C ALA A 78 -9.95 5.89 -17.72
N ILE A 79 -9.26 5.49 -16.65
CA ILE A 79 -8.46 6.42 -15.84
C ILE A 79 -7.26 6.88 -16.66
N ASP A 80 -6.91 8.17 -16.55
CA ASP A 80 -5.71 8.72 -17.19
C ASP A 80 -4.45 7.96 -16.73
N ARG A 81 -3.63 7.54 -17.69
CA ARG A 81 -2.34 6.89 -17.44
C ARG A 81 -1.45 7.72 -16.50
N ARG A 82 -1.51 9.06 -16.59
CA ARG A 82 -0.78 9.93 -15.67
C ARG A 82 -1.26 9.76 -14.23
N GLN A 83 -2.56 9.64 -14.01
CA GLN A 83 -3.16 9.42 -12.69
C GLN A 83 -2.76 8.05 -12.11
N VAL A 84 -2.76 6.99 -12.93
CA VAL A 84 -2.23 5.67 -12.54
C VAL A 84 -0.79 5.78 -12.06
N ARG A 85 0.05 6.45 -12.86
CA ARG A 85 1.49 6.63 -12.55
C ARG A 85 1.72 7.44 -11.28
N VAL A 86 0.91 8.47 -11.03
CA VAL A 86 0.98 9.26 -9.78
C VAL A 86 0.66 8.39 -8.57
N GLN A 87 -0.41 7.58 -8.62
CA GLN A 87 -0.77 6.67 -7.53
C GLN A 87 0.34 5.63 -7.27
N ALA A 88 0.96 5.11 -8.32
CA ALA A 88 2.10 4.21 -8.21
C ALA A 88 3.32 4.86 -7.53
N TRP A 89 3.61 6.12 -7.85
CA TRP A 89 4.67 6.89 -7.18
C TRP A 89 4.42 7.09 -5.69
N ILE A 90 3.18 7.43 -5.32
CA ILE A 90 2.79 7.60 -3.92
C ILE A 90 2.98 6.28 -3.17
N LEU A 91 2.50 5.16 -3.72
CA LEU A 91 2.69 3.84 -3.14
C LEU A 91 4.17 3.46 -3.01
N LYS A 92 4.98 3.73 -4.04
CA LYS A 92 6.43 3.49 -3.96
C LYS A 92 7.08 4.31 -2.84
N ARG A 93 6.61 5.54 -2.63
CA ARG A 93 7.10 6.40 -1.55
C ARG A 93 6.70 5.86 -0.19
N LEU A 94 5.46 5.37 -0.01
CA LEU A 94 5.03 4.69 1.21
C LEU A 94 5.86 3.43 1.49
N VAL A 95 6.15 2.60 0.49
CA VAL A 95 7.08 1.46 0.65
C VAL A 95 8.45 1.94 1.16
N SER A 96 8.92 3.08 0.67
CA SER A 96 10.18 3.68 1.13
C SER A 96 10.10 4.21 2.58
N VAL A 97 8.95 4.76 2.99
CA VAL A 97 8.70 5.15 4.40
C VAL A 97 8.76 3.91 5.28
N PHE A 98 8.05 2.84 4.90
CA PHE A 98 8.04 1.59 5.67
C PHE A 98 9.44 0.95 5.76
N SER A 99 10.20 0.94 4.66
CA SER A 99 11.59 0.46 4.66
C SER A 99 12.46 1.22 5.67
N ARG A 100 12.27 2.54 5.82
CA ARG A 100 12.95 3.32 6.86
C ARG A 100 12.45 2.96 8.26
N CYS A 101 11.16 2.69 8.44
CA CYS A 101 10.62 2.22 9.72
C CYS A 101 11.25 0.90 10.16
N CYS A 102 11.42 -0.07 9.25
CA CYS A 102 12.08 -1.35 9.56
C CYS A 102 13.51 -1.16 10.06
N LYS A 103 14.26 -0.23 9.49
CA LYS A 103 15.67 0.02 9.85
C LYS A 103 15.86 0.67 11.23
N ARG A 104 14.83 1.30 11.79
CA ARG A 104 14.95 2.02 13.08
C ARG A 104 15.04 1.08 14.29
N GLY A 105 14.65 -0.20 14.17
CA GLY A 105 14.71 -1.16 15.27
C GLY A 105 13.75 -0.89 16.45
N HIS A 106 12.97 0.18 16.42
CA HIS A 106 11.97 0.47 17.47
C HIS A 106 10.69 -0.34 17.28
N PHE A 107 10.21 -0.96 18.36
CA PHE A 107 8.94 -1.67 18.36
C PHE A 107 7.78 -0.74 17.98
N PRO A 108 7.03 -1.02 16.89
CA PRO A 108 5.92 -0.17 16.47
C PRO A 108 4.72 -0.26 17.41
N ARG A 109 4.25 0.90 17.88
CA ARG A 109 3.11 1.02 18.81
C ARG A 109 1.76 0.89 18.11
N GLU A 110 1.72 1.26 16.84
CA GLU A 110 0.56 1.25 15.97
C GLU A 110 0.26 -0.16 15.49
N GLN A 111 -0.98 -0.62 15.65
CA GLN A 111 -1.39 -1.97 15.24
C GLN A 111 -1.27 -2.16 13.73
N ALA A 112 -1.64 -1.14 12.95
CA ALA A 112 -1.52 -1.14 11.49
C ALA A 112 -0.09 -1.44 11.05
N ILE A 113 0.89 -0.73 11.61
CA ILE A 113 2.30 -0.95 11.27
C ILE A 113 2.74 -2.35 11.66
N ARG A 114 2.32 -2.88 12.82
CA ARG A 114 2.61 -4.27 13.19
C ARG A 114 2.06 -5.28 12.18
N ARG A 115 0.84 -5.07 11.69
CA ARG A 115 0.24 -5.91 10.65
C ARG A 115 1.02 -5.84 9.35
N ILE A 116 1.46 -4.65 8.94
CA ILE A 116 2.33 -4.49 7.77
C ILE A 116 3.61 -5.31 7.92
N PHE A 117 4.27 -5.31 9.09
CA PHE A 117 5.44 -6.17 9.34
C PHE A 117 5.11 -7.65 9.16
N MET A 118 4.05 -8.13 9.82
CA MET A 118 3.66 -9.55 9.79
C MET A 118 3.32 -10.01 8.36
N GLU A 119 2.51 -9.25 7.63
CA GLU A 119 2.11 -9.59 6.26
C GLU A 119 3.25 -9.44 5.25
N ALA A 120 4.20 -8.54 5.49
CA ALA A 120 5.42 -8.43 4.69
C ALA A 120 6.45 -9.53 5.02
N GLY A 121 6.18 -10.42 5.97
CA GLY A 121 7.11 -11.45 6.42
C GLY A 121 8.36 -10.90 7.12
N ILE A 122 8.27 -9.68 7.67
CA ILE A 122 9.39 -9.03 8.37
C ILE A 122 9.20 -9.23 9.87
N PRO A 123 10.19 -9.79 10.59
CA PRO A 123 10.08 -9.97 12.04
C PRO A 123 9.92 -8.62 12.74
N LEU A 124 9.02 -8.56 13.72
CA LEU A 124 8.90 -7.40 14.58
C LEU A 124 10.16 -7.28 15.45
N PRO A 125 10.63 -6.04 15.72
CA PRO A 125 11.68 -5.82 16.70
C PRO A 125 11.27 -6.34 18.10
N SER A 126 12.24 -6.54 18.99
CA SER A 126 11.95 -6.95 20.37
C SER A 126 11.05 -5.95 21.09
N ASN A 127 10.01 -6.43 21.75
CA ASN A 127 9.12 -5.59 22.53
C ASN A 127 9.79 -5.23 23.87
N PRO A 128 10.12 -3.95 24.13
CA PRO A 128 10.82 -3.56 25.35
C PRO A 128 10.03 -3.87 26.64
N ARG A 129 8.71 -4.08 26.55
CA ARG A 129 7.86 -4.42 27.70
C ARG A 129 7.91 -5.90 28.10
N LEU A 130 8.51 -6.75 27.27
CA LEU A 130 8.65 -8.19 27.53
C LEU A 130 10.08 -8.57 27.92
N LEU A 131 10.97 -7.58 28.05
CA LEU A 131 12.38 -7.76 28.43
C LEU A 131 12.62 -7.53 29.94
N THR A 132 11.55 -7.39 30.72
CA THR A 132 11.52 -7.26 32.18
C THR A 132 10.84 -8.48 32.76
#